data_AF-B3KMW3-F1
#
_entry.id   AF-B3KMW3-F1
#
_cell.length_a   1.000
_cell.length_b   1.000
_cell.length_c   1.000
_cell.angle_alpha   90.00
_cell.angle_beta   90.00
_cell.angle_gamma   90.00
#
_symmetry.space_group_name_H-M   'P 1'
#
loop_
_entity.id
_entity.type
_entity.pdbx_description
1 polymer ?
#
loop_
_entity_poly.entity_id
_entity_poly.type
_entity_poly.pdbx_seq_one_letter_code
_entity_poly.pdbx_strand_id
1 'polypeptide(L)'
;MNGDQNSDVYAQEKQDFVQHFSQIVRVLTEDEMGHPEIGDAIARLKEVLEYNAIGGKYNRGLTVVVAFRELVEPRKQDADSLQRAWTVGWCVELVRGVGQGRRSFLQWW
;
A
#
# COMPACT_ATOMS: atom_id res chain seq x y z
N MET A 1 -25.46 -19.70 5.98
CA MET A 1 -24.66 -18.88 6.93
C MET A 1 -23.20 -18.84 6.47
N ASN A 2 -22.93 -18.27 5.29
CA ASN A 2 -21.55 -18.16 4.72
C ASN A 2 -21.09 -16.70 4.58
N GLY A 3 -21.91 -15.73 5.02
CA GLY A 3 -21.63 -14.29 4.87
C GLY A 3 -20.54 -13.79 5.83
N ASP A 4 -20.60 -14.19 7.10
CA ASP A 4 -19.65 -13.75 8.14
C ASP A 4 -18.21 -14.19 7.87
N GLN A 5 -18.01 -15.44 7.48
CA GLN A 5 -16.67 -16.00 7.27
C GLN A 5 -15.91 -15.29 6.13
N ASN A 6 -16.63 -14.83 5.10
CA ASN A 6 -16.02 -14.15 3.96
C ASN A 6 -15.67 -12.68 4.31
N SER A 7 -16.51 -12.01 5.11
CA SER A 7 -16.20 -10.67 5.61
C SER A 7 -15.01 -10.66 6.56
N ASP A 8 -14.85 -11.69 7.39
CA ASP A 8 -13.72 -11.79 8.33
C ASP A 8 -12.39 -12.00 7.59
N VAL A 9 -12.38 -12.86 6.56
CA VAL A 9 -11.20 -13.07 5.70
C VAL A 9 -10.82 -11.78 4.98
N TYR A 10 -11.78 -11.06 4.40
CA TYR A 10 -11.53 -9.78 3.75
C TYR A 10 -11.02 -8.71 4.74
N ALA A 11 -11.57 -8.66 5.95
CA ALA A 11 -11.13 -7.73 6.99
C ALA A 11 -9.68 -8.00 7.40
N GLN A 12 -9.31 -9.28 7.53
CA GLN A 12 -7.93 -9.68 7.84
C GLN A 12 -6.98 -9.33 6.68
N GLU A 13 -7.31 -9.67 5.43
CA GLU A 13 -6.47 -9.32 4.28
C GLU A 13 -6.30 -7.80 4.15
N LYS A 14 -7.35 -7.03 4.42
CA LYS A 14 -7.28 -5.57 4.44
C LYS A 14 -6.34 -5.08 5.54
N GLN A 15 -6.38 -5.68 6.73
CA GLN A 15 -5.49 -5.31 7.82
C GLN A 15 -4.03 -5.61 7.46
N ASP A 16 -3.75 -6.79 6.91
CA ASP A 16 -2.42 -7.20 6.48
C ASP A 16 -1.89 -6.28 5.37
N PHE A 17 -2.75 -5.92 4.40
CA PHE A 17 -2.45 -4.95 3.35
C PHE A 17 -2.00 -3.61 3.95
N VAL A 18 -2.78 -3.09 4.90
CA VAL A 18 -2.51 -1.80 5.57
C VAL A 18 -1.23 -1.86 6.40
N GLN A 19 -0.95 -2.97 7.08
CA GLN A 19 0.29 -3.13 7.84
C GLN A 19 1.52 -3.09 6.93
N HIS A 20 1.44 -3.69 5.74
CA HIS A 20 2.53 -3.68 4.75
C HIS A 20 2.90 -2.26 4.29
N PHE A 21 1.96 -1.30 4.35
CA PHE A 21 2.23 0.09 3.98
C PHE A 21 3.39 0.71 4.75
N SER A 22 3.49 0.39 6.05
CA SER A 22 4.58 0.89 6.89
C SER A 22 5.94 0.50 6.35
N GLN A 23 6.08 -0.71 5.79
CA GLN A 23 7.31 -1.18 5.16
C GLN A 23 7.60 -0.43 3.86
N ILE A 24 6.57 -0.10 3.08
CA ILE A 24 6.72 0.68 1.83
C ILE A 24 7.24 2.09 2.14
N VAL A 25 6.61 2.80 3.07
CA VAL A 25 7.05 4.14 3.50
C VAL A 25 8.48 4.08 4.02
N ARG A 26 8.79 3.06 4.81
CA ARG A 26 10.10 2.84 5.38
C ARG A 26 11.18 2.73 4.30
N VAL A 27 11.01 1.78 3.37
CA VAL A 27 11.97 1.53 2.28
C VAL A 27 12.13 2.75 1.36
N LEU A 28 11.08 3.55 1.18
CA LEU A 28 11.15 4.75 0.34
C LEU A 28 11.80 5.96 1.01
N THR A 29 11.99 5.95 2.34
CA THR A 29 12.36 7.18 3.08
C THR A 29 13.53 7.02 4.06
N GLU A 30 13.74 5.85 4.68
CA GLU A 30 14.68 5.72 5.80
C GLU A 30 16.12 6.10 5.45
N ASP A 31 16.64 5.63 4.31
CA ASP A 31 18.05 5.81 3.96
C ASP A 31 18.39 7.26 3.60
N GLU A 32 17.43 8.00 3.04
CA GLU A 32 17.64 9.33 2.46
C GLU A 32 17.15 10.48 3.35
N MET A 33 16.46 10.18 4.45
CA MET A 33 16.00 11.20 5.40
C MET A 33 17.15 12.00 6.03
N GLY A 34 18.33 11.40 6.19
CA GLY A 34 19.53 12.06 6.72
C GLY A 34 20.36 12.79 5.66
N HIS A 35 19.97 12.74 4.39
CA HIS A 35 20.76 13.30 3.31
C HIS A 35 20.72 14.84 3.34
N PRO A 36 21.87 15.54 3.36
CA PRO A 36 21.93 16.99 3.56
C PRO A 36 21.24 17.81 2.46
N GLU A 37 21.13 17.25 1.25
CA GLU A 37 20.53 17.94 0.10
C GLU A 37 19.06 17.59 -0.15
N ILE A 38 18.61 16.38 0.24
CA ILE A 38 17.28 15.87 -0.12
C ILE A 38 16.43 15.46 1.09
N GLY A 39 16.96 15.51 2.31
CA GLY A 39 16.26 15.08 3.52
C GLY A 39 14.89 15.76 3.70
N ASP A 40 14.79 17.06 3.43
CA ASP A 40 13.52 17.80 3.49
C ASP A 40 12.51 17.31 2.43
N ALA A 41 12.98 17.00 1.22
CA ALA A 41 12.14 16.46 0.15
C ALA A 41 11.66 15.04 0.48
N ILE A 42 12.49 14.23 1.13
CA ILE A 42 12.15 12.87 1.59
C ILE A 42 11.17 12.93 2.76
N ALA A 43 11.35 13.86 3.71
CA ALA A 43 10.39 14.10 4.77
C ALA A 43 9.01 14.51 4.19
N ARG A 44 9.00 15.37 3.15
CA ARG A 44 7.78 15.69 2.43
C ARG A 44 7.17 14.52 1.67
N LEU A 45 8.00 13.68 1.05
CA LEU A 45 7.52 12.45 0.39
C LEU A 45 6.78 11.55 1.40
N LYS A 46 7.32 11.39 2.60
CA LYS A 46 6.67 10.64 3.68
C LYS A 46 5.27 11.17 4.00
N GLU A 47 5.15 12.48 4.21
CA GLU A 47 3.85 13.12 4.47
C GLU A 47 2.86 12.91 3.32
N VAL A 48 3.32 13.05 2.07
CA VAL A 48 2.49 12.86 0.86
C VAL A 48 2.01 11.41 0.75
N LEU A 49 2.87 10.43 1.06
CA LEU A 49 2.50 9.01 1.07
C LEU A 49 1.44 8.73 2.13
N GLU A 50 1.66 9.15 3.37
CA GLU A 50 0.73 8.91 4.49
C GLU A 50 -0.63 9.59 4.26
N TYR A 51 -0.65 10.80 3.70
CA TYR A 51 -1.88 11.54 3.43
C TYR A 51 -2.71 10.93 2.29
N ASN A 52 -2.06 10.54 1.19
CA ASN A 52 -2.77 10.10 -0.02
C ASN A 52 -3.09 8.61 -0.03
N ALA A 53 -2.22 7.79 0.54
CA ALA A 53 -2.35 6.34 0.46
C ALA A 53 -3.28 5.77 1.53
N ILE A 54 -3.48 6.44 2.67
CA ILE A 54 -4.31 5.94 3.78
C ILE A 54 -5.75 6.49 3.71
N GLY A 55 -6.72 5.63 4.09
CA GLY A 55 -8.14 5.98 4.24
C GLY A 55 -9.04 5.48 3.11
N GLY A 56 -8.49 4.73 2.16
CA GLY A 56 -9.23 4.08 1.08
C GLY A 56 -9.91 2.77 1.50
N LYS A 57 -10.68 2.19 0.57
CA LYS A 57 -11.19 0.82 0.70
C LYS A 57 -10.13 -0.24 0.32
N TYR A 58 -9.09 0.17 -0.40
CA TYR A 58 -7.98 -0.66 -0.91
C TYR A 58 -8.39 -1.79 -1.86
N ASN A 59 -9.61 -1.73 -2.41
CA ASN A 59 -10.13 -2.80 -3.27
C ASN A 59 -9.22 -3.11 -4.46
N ARG A 60 -8.50 -2.11 -5.00
CA ARG A 60 -7.68 -2.29 -6.20
C ARG A 60 -6.37 -2.99 -5.87
N GLY A 61 -5.71 -2.56 -4.80
CA GLY A 61 -4.54 -3.25 -4.25
C GLY A 61 -4.87 -4.65 -3.77
N LEU A 62 -5.97 -4.82 -3.03
CA LEU A 62 -6.43 -6.13 -2.55
C LEU A 62 -6.77 -7.09 -3.70
N THR A 63 -7.36 -6.59 -4.80
CA THR A 63 -7.64 -7.43 -5.98
C THR A 63 -6.37 -8.07 -6.54
N VAL A 64 -5.22 -7.39 -6.47
CA VAL A 64 -3.93 -7.97 -6.91
C VAL A 64 -3.56 -9.16 -6.04
N VAL A 65 -3.71 -9.04 -4.72
CA VAL A 65 -3.34 -10.08 -3.75
C VAL A 65 -4.27 -11.28 -3.85
N VAL A 66 -5.58 -11.03 -3.96
CA VAL A 66 -6.58 -12.08 -4.16
C VAL A 66 -6.33 -12.80 -5.50
N ALA A 67 -6.12 -12.07 -6.59
CA ALA A 67 -5.83 -12.67 -7.89
C ALA A 67 -4.53 -13.49 -7.86
N PHE A 68 -3.50 -13.03 -7.15
CA PHE A 68 -2.28 -13.80 -6.96
C PHE A 68 -2.56 -15.13 -6.24
N ARG A 69 -3.35 -15.11 -5.15
CA ARG A 69 -3.71 -16.31 -4.39
C ARG A 69 -4.54 -17.31 -5.21
N GLU A 70 -5.41 -16.82 -6.08
CA GLU A 70 -6.28 -17.66 -6.93
C GLU A 70 -5.56 -18.22 -8.16
N LEU A 71 -4.63 -17.47 -8.74
CA LEU A 71 -3.97 -17.83 -10.00
C LEU A 71 -2.66 -18.59 -9.83
N VAL A 72 -1.96 -18.42 -8.70
CA VAL A 72 -0.68 -19.06 -8.43
C VAL A 72 -0.87 -20.33 -7.61
N GLU A 73 -0.22 -21.42 -8.01
CA GLU A 73 -0.26 -22.67 -7.23
C GLU A 73 0.16 -22.42 -5.76
N PRO A 74 -0.56 -22.96 -4.76
CA PRO A 74 -0.26 -22.72 -3.34
C PRO A 74 1.19 -23.03 -2.93
N ARG A 75 1.83 -23.99 -3.60
CA ARG A 75 3.23 -24.38 -3.37
C ARG A 75 4.25 -23.30 -3.77
N LYS A 76 3.83 -22.34 -4.60
CA LYS A 76 4.63 -21.21 -5.10
C LYS A 76 4.24 -19.89 -4.42
N GLN A 77 3.36 -19.94 -3.43
CA GLN A 77 2.96 -18.77 -2.62
C GLN A 77 3.84 -18.68 -1.36
N ASP A 78 5.16 -18.65 -1.55
CA ASP A 78 6.10 -18.42 -0.46
C ASP A 78 6.02 -16.97 0.06
N ALA A 79 6.67 -16.73 1.20
CA ALA A 79 6.62 -15.43 1.87
C ALA A 79 7.12 -14.27 0.98
N ASP A 80 8.18 -14.49 0.18
CA ASP A 80 8.73 -13.45 -0.70
C ASP A 80 7.78 -13.16 -1.86
N SER A 81 7.20 -14.20 -2.45
CA SER A 81 6.22 -14.06 -3.53
C SER A 81 4.96 -13.33 -3.05
N LEU A 82 4.49 -13.65 -1.84
CA LEU A 82 3.37 -12.94 -1.23
C LEU A 82 3.73 -11.49 -0.90
N GLN A 83 4.93 -11.23 -0.37
CA GLN A 83 5.42 -9.87 -0.13
C GLN A 83 5.47 -9.04 -1.43
N ARG A 84 5.91 -9.63 -2.55
CA ARG A 84 5.86 -8.98 -3.86
C ARG A 84 4.43 -8.66 -4.28
N ALA A 85 3.48 -9.57 -4.08
CA ALA A 85 2.06 -9.32 -4.38
C ALA A 85 1.50 -8.13 -3.58
N TRP A 86 1.80 -8.05 -2.28
CA TRP A 86 1.43 -6.90 -1.45
C TRP A 86 2.06 -5.60 -1.97
N THR A 87 3.35 -5.61 -2.30
CA THR A 87 4.06 -4.44 -2.84
C THR A 87 3.46 -3.97 -4.17
N VAL A 88 3.18 -4.89 -5.11
CA VAL A 88 2.51 -4.55 -6.38
C VAL A 88 1.11 -3.99 -6.15
N GLY A 89 0.36 -4.57 -5.21
CA GLY A 89 -0.94 -4.02 -4.79
C GLY A 89 -0.84 -2.58 -4.29
N TRP A 90 0.19 -2.25 -3.50
CA TRP A 90 0.47 -0.87 -3.09
C TRP A 90 0.87 0.04 -4.24
N CYS A 91 1.64 -0.44 -5.22
CA CYS A 91 1.92 0.34 -6.44
C CYS A 91 0.61 0.75 -7.15
N VAL A 92 -0.38 -0.15 -7.23
CA VAL A 92 -1.69 0.15 -7.84
C VAL A 92 -2.46 1.23 -7.08
N GLU A 93 -2.43 1.20 -5.75
CA GLU A 93 -3.08 2.23 -4.92
C GLU A 93 -2.35 3.58 -5.02
N LEU A 94 -1.02 3.58 -4.99
CA LEU A 94 -0.19 4.79 -5.07
C LEU A 94 -0.33 5.52 -6.42
N VAL A 95 -0.35 4.78 -7.54
CA VAL A 95 -0.56 5.36 -8.89
C VAL A 95 -1.89 6.12 -8.96
N ARG A 96 -2.89 5.75 -8.14
CA ARG A 96 -4.20 6.40 -8.14
C ARG A 96 -4.39 7.46 -7.06
N GLY A 97 -3.75 7.32 -5.90
CA GLY A 97 -3.74 8.35 -4.86
C GLY A 97 -3.20 9.69 -5.38
N VAL A 98 -2.33 9.66 -6.38
CA VAL A 98 -1.77 10.86 -7.05
C VAL A 98 -2.77 11.57 -7.98
N GLY A 99 -3.88 10.93 -8.37
CA GLY A 99 -4.82 11.46 -9.38
C GLY A 99 -6.26 11.77 -8.92
N GLN A 100 -6.70 11.25 -7.78
CA GLN A 100 -8.05 11.53 -7.25
C GLN A 100 -7.99 12.70 -6.26
N GLY A 101 -8.24 13.91 -6.77
CA GLY A 101 -8.06 15.17 -6.04
C GLY A 101 -8.75 15.25 -4.68
N ARG A 102 -7.96 15.11 -3.61
CA ARG A 102 -8.13 15.95 -2.41
C ARG A 102 -7.47 17.28 -2.72
N ARG A 103 -8.25 18.19 -3.32
CA ARG A 103 -7.85 19.54 -3.80
C ARG A 103 -7.20 20.45 -2.75
N SER A 104 -6.95 19.97 -1.53
CA SER A 104 -6.41 20.72 -0.41
C SER A 104 -4.88 20.74 -0.32
N PHE A 105 -4.14 19.81 -0.92
CA PHE A 105 -2.67 19.81 -0.83
C PHE A 105 -2.00 20.75 -1.85
N LEU A 106 -2.64 20.98 -3.00
CA LEU A 106 -2.15 21.93 -4.01
C LEU A 106 -2.28 23.40 -3.61
N GLN A 107 -2.90 23.71 -2.46
CA GLN A 107 -2.96 25.08 -1.90
C GLN A 107 -1.82 25.39 -0.92
N TRP A 108 -0.95 24.41 -0.61
CA TRP A 108 0.21 24.56 0.27
C TRP A 108 1.56 24.41 -0.47
N TRP A 109 1.53 24.56 -1.80
CA TRP A 109 2.70 24.75 -2.66
C TRP A 109 2.89 26.22 -2.98
#